data_AF-A0A5S9ETZ8-F1
#
_entry.id   AF-A0A5S9ETZ8-F1
#
_cell.length_a   1.000
_cell.length_b   1.000
_cell.length_c   1.000
_cell.angle_alpha   90.00
_cell.angle_beta   90.00
_cell.angle_gamma   90.00
#
_symmetry.space_group_name_H-M   'P 1'
#
loop_
_entity.id
_entity.type
_entity.pdbx_description
1 polymer ?
#
loop_
_entity_poly.entity_id
_entity_poly.type
_entity_poly.pdbx_seq_one_letter_code
_entity_poly.pdbx_strand_id
1 'polypeptide(L)' 'MYKNYNVTQLKPGYNLQIATNSQFVLSYDLFQNPTDTRTLIPFLTMIQNTFVIYQSIL' A
#
# COMPACT_ATOMS: atom_id res chain seq x y z
N MET A 1 23.07 8.72 -26.14
CA MET A 1 22.46 7.48 -25.61
C MET A 1 21.56 7.87 -24.45
N TYR A 2 20.25 7.85 -24.65
CA TYR A 2 19.29 8.25 -23.61
C TYR A 2 19.25 7.17 -22.53
N LYS A 3 19.41 7.59 -21.27
CA LYS A 3 19.27 6.73 -20.10
C LYS A 3 17.79 6.33 -20.04
N ASN A 4 17.49 5.05 -20.28
CA ASN A 4 16.14 4.51 -20.09
C ASN A 4 15.83 4.56 -18.59
N TYR A 5 14.99 5.51 -18.19
CA TYR A 5 14.36 5.47 -16.88
C TYR A 5 13.36 4.32 -16.93
N ASN A 6 13.70 3.21 -16.29
CA ASN A 6 12.75 2.15 -16.05
C ASN A 6 11.61 2.75 -15.22
N VAL A 7 10.43 2.86 -15.84
CA VAL A 7 9.21 3.22 -15.14
C VAL A 7 9.05 2.19 -14.02
N THR A 8 8.95 2.66 -12.78
CA THR A 8 8.83 1.82 -11.57
C THR A 8 7.47 1.12 -11.57
N GLN A 9 7.33 0.09 -12.38
CA GLN A 9 6.16 -0.78 -12.41
C GLN A 9 6.29 -1.82 -11.29
N LEU A 10 5.22 -2.03 -10.54
CA LEU A 10 5.16 -3.11 -9.55
C LEU A 10 5.38 -4.45 -10.26
N LYS A 11 6.31 -5.26 -9.74
CA LYS A 11 6.47 -6.63 -10.22
C LYS A 11 5.15 -7.38 -9.98
N PRO A 12 4.70 -8.23 -10.92
CA PRO A 12 3.42 -8.96 -10.78
C PRO A 12 3.37 -9.95 -9.60
N GLY A 13 4.47 -10.10 -8.86
CA GLY A 13 4.56 -10.94 -7.67
C GLY A 13 4.08 -10.30 -6.37
N TYR A 14 3.65 -9.05 -6.35
CA TYR A 14 3.13 -8.44 -5.11
C TYR A 14 1.61 -8.44 -5.06
N ASN A 15 1.04 -8.73 -3.90
CA ASN A 15 -0.34 -8.43 -3.57
C ASN A 15 -0.42 -6.98 -3.07
N LEU A 16 -0.96 -6.10 -3.92
CA LEU A 16 -1.15 -4.68 -3.63
C LEU A 16 -2.53 -4.47 -3.00
N GLN A 17 -2.56 -3.84 -1.82
CA GLN A 17 -3.79 -3.39 -1.17
C GLN A 17 -3.87 -1.85 -1.26
N ILE A 18 -5.04 -1.32 -1.61
CA ILE A 18 -5.26 0.13 -1.76
C ILE A 18 -6.57 0.50 -1.06
N ALA A 19 -6.53 1.51 -0.20
CA ALA A 19 -7.70 2.12 0.39
C ALA A 19 -8.01 3.43 -0.33
N THR A 20 -9.21 3.55 -0.89
CA THR A 20 -9.66 4.75 -1.61
C THR A 20 -10.94 5.32 -1.02
N ASN A 21 -11.07 6.64 -0.99
CA ASN A 21 -12.33 7.32 -0.71
C ASN A 21 -12.49 8.53 -1.62
N SER A 22 -13.68 8.73 -2.18
CA SER A 22 -14.00 9.92 -2.99
C SER A 22 -12.97 10.22 -4.09
N GLN A 23 -12.50 9.18 -4.80
CA GLN A 23 -11.47 9.24 -5.84
C GLN A 23 -10.03 9.53 -5.37
N PHE A 24 -9.80 9.62 -4.05
CA PHE A 24 -8.45 9.76 -3.48
C PHE A 24 -7.94 8.43 -2.94
N VAL A 25 -6.64 8.18 -3.12
CA VAL A 25 -5.91 7.11 -2.44
C VAL A 25 -5.55 7.59 -1.04
N LEU A 26 -6.02 6.89 -0.03
CA LEU A 26 -5.78 7.22 1.38
C LEU A 26 -4.64 6.41 1.98
N SER A 27 -4.44 5.18 1.51
CA SER A 27 -3.37 4.30 1.98
C SER A 27 -3.10 3.18 0.96
N TYR A 28 -1.88 2.66 0.96
CA TYR A 28 -1.48 1.51 0.17
C TYR A 28 -0.44 0.68 0.93
N ASP A 29 -0.41 -0.63 0.66
CA ASP A 29 0.64 -1.52 1.17
C ASP A 29 0.92 -2.67 0.17
N LEU A 30 2.14 -3.21 0.21
CA LEU A 30 2.66 -4.21 -0.71
C LEU A 30 3.07 -5.48 0.02
N PHE A 31 2.36 -6.57 -0.25
CA PHE A 31 2.64 -7.88 0.30
C PHE A 31 3.38 -8.75 -0.73
N GLN A 32 4.47 -9.41 -0.33
CA GLN A 32 5.35 -10.14 -1.26
C GLN A 32 4.72 -11.41 -1.88
N ASN A 33 3.68 -11.97 -1.26
CA ASN A 33 3.04 -13.19 -1.72
C ASN A 33 1.75 -12.84 -2.49
N PRO A 34 1.71 -13.07 -3.81
CA PRO A 34 0.60 -12.60 -4.65
C PRO A 34 -0.70 -13.38 -4.41
N THR A 35 -0.61 -14.60 -3.88
CA THR A 35 -1.77 -15.46 -3.57
C THR A 35 -2.17 -15.45 -2.11
N ASP A 36 -1.52 -14.65 -1.27
CA ASP A 36 -1.89 -14.55 0.14
C ASP A 36 -3.16 -13.70 0.29
N THR A 37 -4.26 -14.33 0.70
CA THR A 37 -5.56 -13.67 0.91
C THR A 37 -5.72 -13.10 2.32
N ARG A 38 -4.75 -13.31 3.22
CA ARG A 38 -4.80 -12.88 4.62
C ARG A 38 -4.27 -11.46 4.83
N THR A 39 -3.97 -10.73 3.75
CA THR A 39 -3.34 -9.41 3.78
C THR A 39 -4.29 -8.27 4.19
N LEU A 40 -5.61 -8.51 4.16
CA LEU A 40 -6.59 -7.48 4.52
C LEU A 40 -6.50 -7.06 6.01
N ILE A 41 -6.41 -8.02 6.92
CA ILE A 41 -6.31 -7.74 8.36
C ILE A 41 -5.04 -6.91 8.68
N PRO A 42 -3.82 -7.33 8.29
CA PRO A 42 -2.62 -6.53 8.55
C PRO A 42 -2.65 -5.16 7.86
N PHE A 43 -3.25 -5.06 6.66
CA PHE A 43 -3.44 -3.77 5.99
C PHE A 43 -4.32 -2.81 6.81
N LEU A 44 -5.45 -3.27 7.33
CA LEU A 44 -6.33 -2.45 8.17
C LEU A 44 -5.67 -2.07 9.50
N THR A 45 -4.94 -2.99 10.13
CA THR A 45 -4.17 -2.71 11.35
C THR A 45 -3.11 -1.62 11.12
N MET A 46 -2.38 -1.68 9.99
CA MET A 46 -1.44 -0.64 9.61
C MET A 46 -2.14 0.73 9.48
N ILE A 47 -3.27 0.79 8.78
CA ILE A 47 -4.06 2.01 8.62
C ILE A 47 -4.47 2.58 9.99
N GLN A 48 -5.03 1.75 10.87
CA GLN A 48 -5.46 2.17 12.20
C GLN A 48 -4.30 2.72 13.03
N ASN A 49 -3.17 2.01 13.09
CA ASN A 49 -1.99 2.45 13.83
C ASN A 49 -1.46 3.78 13.28
N THR A 50 -1.44 3.93 11.96
CA THR A 50 -0.99 5.16 11.30
C THR A 50 -1.88 6.34 11.68
N PHE A 51 -3.20 6.19 11.61
CA PHE A 51 -4.15 7.24 12.02
C PHE A 51 -4.05 7.59 13.51
N VAL A 52 -3.91 6.59 14.39
CA VAL A 52 -3.75 6.81 15.83
C VAL A 52 -2.47 7.60 16.12
N ILE A 53 -1.36 7.25 15.46
CA ILE A 53 -0.11 8.00 15.59
C ILE A 53 -0.31 9.46 15.16
N TYR A 54 -0.92 9.71 14.01
CA TYR A 54 -1.19 11.08 13.56
C TYR A 54 -2.06 11.88 14.54
N GLN A 55 -3.08 11.26 15.13
CA GLN A 55 -3.93 11.93 16.13
C GLN A 55 -3.19 12.21 17.44
N SER A 56 -2.16 11.42 17.77
CA SER A 56 -1.39 11.55 19.02
C SER A 56 -0.27 12.60 18.97
N ILE A 57 0.14 13.00 17.76
CA ILE A 57 1.21 14.00 17.54
C ILE A 57 0.67 15.39 17.17
N LEU A 58 -0.65 15.53 17.07
CA LEU A 58 -1.39 16.79 16.91
C LEU A 58 -1.93 17.24 18.27
#